data_AF-A0A1E7J759-F1
#
_entry.id   AF-A0A1E7J759-F1
#
_cell.length_a   1.000
_cell.length_b   1.000
_cell.length_c   1.000
_cell.angle_alpha   90.00
_cell.angle_beta   90.00
_cell.angle_gamma   90.00
#
_symmetry.space_group_name_H-M   'P 1'
#
loop_
_entity.id
_entity.type
_entity.pdbx_description
1 polymer ?
#
loop_
_entity_poly.entity_id
_entity_poly.type
_entity_poly.pdbx_seq_one_letter_code
_entity_poly.pdbx_strand_id
1 'polypeptide(L)' 'MIGSMMECHISVSAAAHLAASRTVIDKYDLDAPLFCSTNPASGGISYQGSRVCFSDDPGLGIEAIIMQE' A
#
# COMPACT_ATOMS: atom_id res chain seq x y z
N MET A 1 -4.30 12.81 8.97
CA MET A 1 -3.25 12.54 7.98
C MET A 1 -2.44 11.31 8.38
N ILE A 2 -2.07 10.47 7.42
CA ILE A 2 -1.14 9.35 7.57
C ILE A 2 -0.19 9.32 6.36
N GLY A 3 1.03 8.84 6.58
CA GLY A 3 1.97 8.52 5.51
C GLY A 3 2.89 7.38 5.91
N SER A 4 4.04 7.26 5.24
CA SER A 4 5.08 6.27 5.53
C SER A 4 6.48 6.88 5.45
N MET A 5 7.50 6.15 5.92
CA MET A 5 8.88 6.42 5.49
C MET A 5 9.07 5.97 4.03
N MET A 6 10.32 5.90 3.55
CA MET A 6 10.66 5.16 2.32
C MET A 6 10.46 3.66 2.53
N GLU A 7 9.20 3.26 2.48
CA GLU A 7 8.72 1.93 2.79
C GLU A 7 8.18 1.23 1.55
N CYS A 8 8.28 -0.09 1.53
CA CYS A 8 7.83 -0.90 0.40
C CYS A 8 6.31 -1.10 0.39
N HIS A 9 5.82 -1.65 -0.72
CA HIS A 9 4.41 -1.90 -1.02
C HIS A 9 3.62 -2.58 0.12
N ILE A 10 4.26 -3.51 0.84
CA ILE A 10 3.64 -4.26 1.93
C ILE A 10 3.30 -3.34 3.11
N SER A 11 4.26 -2.52 3.53
CA SER A 11 4.08 -1.61 4.68
C SER A 11 3.04 -0.53 4.33
N VAL A 12 3.11 0.02 3.13
CA VAL A 12 2.18 1.05 2.67
C VAL A 12 0.77 0.48 2.45
N SER A 13 0.65 -0.81 2.06
CA SER A 13 -0.65 -1.51 2.07
C SER A 13 -1.25 -1.56 3.47
N ALA A 14 -0.45 -1.80 4.52
CA ALA A 14 -0.92 -1.77 5.90
C ALA A 14 -1.34 -0.36 6.34
N ALA A 15 -0.54 0.66 6.00
CA ALA A 15 -0.88 2.06 6.28
C ALA A 15 -2.19 2.48 5.60
N ALA A 16 -2.41 2.06 4.36
CA ALA A 16 -3.64 2.31 3.61
C ALA A 16 -4.86 1.69 4.31
N HIS A 17 -4.77 0.46 4.81
CA HIS A 17 -5.87 -0.18 5.55
C HIS A 17 -6.22 0.57 6.83
N LEU A 18 -5.20 1.02 7.59
CA LEU A 18 -5.42 1.87 8.75
C LEU A 18 -6.12 3.18 8.36
N ALA A 19 -5.65 3.82 7.28
CA ALA A 19 -6.24 5.05 6.74
C ALA A 19 -7.73 4.88 6.40
N ALA A 20 -8.07 3.82 5.67
CA ALA A 20 -9.44 3.53 5.25
C ALA A 20 -10.35 3.15 6.43
N SER A 21 -9.80 2.58 7.51
CA SER A 21 -10.58 2.15 8.67
C SER A 21 -11.02 3.28 9.60
N ARG A 22 -10.45 4.49 9.47
CA ARG A 22 -10.68 5.60 10.41
C ARG A 22 -11.02 6.90 9.67
N THR A 23 -12.24 7.39 9.88
CA THR A 23 -12.72 8.66 9.30
C THR A 23 -11.96 9.90 9.77
N VAL A 24 -11.25 9.84 10.90
CA VAL A 24 -10.39 10.93 11.39
C VAL A 24 -9.12 11.10 10.54
N ILE A 25 -8.75 10.10 9.74
CA ILE A 25 -7.63 10.16 8.80
C ILE A 25 -8.20 10.60 7.46
N ASP A 26 -8.06 11.89 7.15
CA ASP A 26 -8.67 12.56 6.00
C ASP A 26 -7.67 12.94 4.89
N LYS A 27 -6.38 12.67 5.11
CA LYS A 27 -5.27 13.00 4.22
C LYS A 27 -4.26 11.86 4.19
N TYR A 28 -3.71 11.57 3.03
CA TYR A 28 -2.92 10.37 2.77
C TYR A 28 -1.68 10.72 1.97
N ASP A 29 -0.53 10.29 2.47
CA ASP A 29 0.79 10.43 1.84
C ASP A 29 1.39 9.04 1.65
N LEU A 30 0.88 8.31 0.65
CA LEU A 30 1.11 6.88 0.44
C LEU A 30 1.78 6.63 -0.92
N ASP A 31 2.77 7.45 -1.28
CA ASP A 31 3.46 7.42 -2.58
C ASP A 31 4.85 6.76 -2.53
N ALA A 32 5.38 6.47 -1.34
CA ALA A 32 6.69 5.83 -1.15
C ALA A 32 6.95 4.61 -2.07
N PRO A 33 6.00 3.67 -2.28
CA PRO A 33 6.21 2.51 -3.14
C PRO A 33 6.36 2.87 -4.62
N LEU A 34 5.82 4.01 -5.05
CA LEU A 34 5.94 4.50 -6.43
C LEU A 34 7.37 4.92 -6.77
N PHE A 35 8.20 5.20 -5.77
CA PHE A 35 9.62 5.53 -5.94
C PHE A 35 10.53 4.29 -5.92
N CYS A 36 10.01 3.12 -5.55
CA CYS A 36 10.79 1.89 -5.57
C CYS A 36 10.95 1.38 -7.02
N SER A 37 12.17 0.99 -7.40
CA SER A 37 12.44 0.37 -8.71
C SER A 37 11.75 -0.99 -8.86
N THR A 38 11.44 -1.64 -7.75
CA THR A 38 10.87 -2.98 -7.70
C THR A 38 9.79 -3.07 -6.61
N ASN A 39 8.77 -3.87 -6.88
CA ASN A 39 7.79 -4.27 -5.88
C ASN A 39 7.97 -5.77 -5.59
N PRO A 40 8.43 -6.15 -4.39
CA PRO A 40 8.68 -7.55 -4.04
C PRO A 40 7.40 -8.29 -3.59
N ALA A 41 6.21 -7.74 -3.80
CA ALA A 41 4.95 -8.35 -3.38
C ALA A 41 3.95 -8.49 -4.54
N SER A 42 3.24 -9.63 -4.58
CA SER A 42 1.98 -9.79 -5.33
C SER A 42 0.79 -9.38 -4.45
N GLY A 43 -0.20 -8.74 -5.07
CA GLY A 43 -1.39 -8.24 -4.38
C GLY A 43 -1.14 -6.95 -3.59
N GLY A 44 -1.93 -6.76 -2.53
CA GLY A 44 -1.95 -5.55 -1.71
C GLY A 44 -2.81 -4.45 -2.32
N ILE A 45 -2.48 -3.21 -2.00
CA ILE A 45 -3.11 -2.05 -2.64
C ILE A 45 -2.67 -1.93 -4.11
N SER A 46 -3.45 -1.21 -4.92
CA SER A 46 -3.08 -0.83 -6.29
C SER A 46 -3.25 0.67 -6.50
N TYR A 47 -2.56 1.22 -7.49
CA TYR A 47 -2.61 2.64 -7.82
C TYR A 47 -3.31 2.86 -9.17
N GLN A 48 -4.31 3.73 -9.20
CA GLN A 48 -4.95 4.26 -10.41
C GLN A 48 -4.75 5.77 -10.46
N GLY A 49 -3.60 6.19 -10.99
CA GLY A 49 -3.14 7.57 -10.84
C GLY A 49 -2.95 7.90 -9.36
N SER A 50 -3.62 8.95 -8.87
CA SER A 50 -3.59 9.36 -7.46
C SER A 50 -4.52 8.56 -6.54
N ARG A 51 -5.28 7.60 -7.07
CA ARG A 51 -6.22 6.79 -6.28
C ARG A 51 -5.53 5.51 -5.81
N VAL A 52 -5.60 5.25 -4.51
CA VAL A 52 -5.25 3.96 -3.91
C VAL A 52 -6.50 3.09 -3.87
N CYS A 53 -6.41 1.87 -4.42
CA CYS A 53 -7.48 0.88 -4.47
C CYS A 53 -7.09 -0.35 -3.65
N PHE A 54 -8.05 -0.91 -2.92
CA PHE A 54 -7.86 -2.11 -2.10
C PHE A 54 -8.27 -3.36 -2.88
N SER A 55 -7.61 -4.50 -2.59
CA SER A 55 -8.17 -5.80 -2.94
C SER A 55 -9.36 -6.14 -2.03
N ASP A 56 -10.26 -6.99 -2.51
CA ASP A 56 -11.33 -7.59 -1.70
C ASP A 56 -10.84 -8.84 -0.93
N ASP A 57 -9.58 -9.23 -1.09
CA ASP A 57 -8.98 -10.38 -0.40
C ASP A 57 -8.80 -10.13 1.12
N PRO A 58 -8.87 -11.18 1.95
CA PRO A 58 -8.69 -11.05 3.39
C PRO A 58 -7.31 -10.50 3.80
N GLY A 59 -7.28 -9.82 4.95
CA GLY A 59 -6.04 -9.31 5.54
C GLY A 59 -5.56 -8.05 4.81
N LEU A 60 -4.29 -8.03 4.42
CA LEU A 60 -3.71 -6.92 3.65
C LEU A 60 -3.83 -7.12 2.13
N GLY A 61 -4.40 -8.24 1.68
CA GLY A 61 -4.46 -8.64 0.28
C GLY A 61 -3.10 -9.02 -0.33
N ILE A 62 -2.06 -9.22 0.47
CA ILE A 62 -0.74 -9.69 -0.01
C ILE A 62 -0.82 -11.20 -0.25
N GLU A 63 -0.57 -11.62 -1.48
CA GLU A 63 -0.67 -13.03 -1.89
C GLU A 63 0.66 -13.77 -1.76
N ALA A 64 1.76 -13.12 -2.15
CA ALA A 64 3.09 -13.74 -2.19
C ALA A 64 4.20 -12.69 -2.15
N ILE A 65 5.39 -13.10 -1.67
CA ILE A 65 6.63 -12.35 -1.81
C ILE A 65 7.37 -12.87 -3.04
N ILE A 66 7.63 -12.00 -3.99
CA ILE A 66 8.32 -12.31 -5.23
C ILE A 66 9.79 -11.97 -5.03
N MET A 67 10.65 -12.99 -5.06
CA MET A 67 12.09 -12.76 -5.14
C MET A 67 12.45 -12.38 -6.58
N GLN A 68 13.10 -11.24 -6.76
CA GLN A 68 13.68 -10.85 -8.03
C GLN A 68 15.19 -11.11 -7.97
N GLU A 69 15.71 -11.81 -8.99
CA GLU A 69 17.14 -12.05 -9.20
C GLU A 69 17.89 -10.76 -9.60
#